data_AF-A0A1X7DSA2-F1
#
_entry.id   AF-A0A1X7DSA2-F1
#
_cell.length_a   1.000
_cell.length_b   1.000
_cell.length_c   1.000
_cell.angle_alpha   90.00
_cell.angle_beta   90.00
_cell.angle_gamma   90.00
#
_symmetry.space_group_name_H-M   'P 1'
#
loop_
_entity.id
_entity.type
_entity.pdbx_description
1 polymer ?
#
loop_
_entity_poly.entity_id
_entity_poly.type
_entity_poly.pdbx_seq_one_letter_code
_entity_poly.pdbx_strand_id
1 'polypeptide(L)'
;MTFNDTYTSGEHRFALGIELTSQQCYLSIPVSNALVDYEEHYRIDKARYAAWLQDPAMAMPMVVRCRRRELDTALMMQPGTQRGVADPCHLDLTEISAVMARIAILLQRDGGYPSWANTFLGYRSRLHSEPQQVRLSVFAMPRGMGTLSDAVLYENGDPLVEATDELHALLGWLWEWGIEVRTTGSKPL
;
A
#
# COMPACT_ATOMS: atom_id res chain seq x y z
N MET A 1 27.12 -5.43 3.78
CA MET A 1 26.14 -4.33 3.86
C MET A 1 25.66 -4.29 5.29
N THR A 2 25.54 -3.09 5.85
CA THR A 2 25.09 -2.91 7.23
C THR A 2 23.85 -2.04 7.20
N PHE A 3 22.72 -2.63 7.57
CA PHE A 3 21.41 -1.98 7.55
C PHE A 3 21.07 -1.46 8.95
N ASN A 4 20.56 -0.23 9.02
CA ASN A 4 20.15 0.40 10.26
C ASN A 4 18.72 0.92 10.13
N ASP A 5 17.79 0.22 10.80
CA ASP A 5 16.41 0.63 10.85
C ASP A 5 16.24 1.87 11.71
N THR A 6 15.56 2.85 11.15
CA THR A 6 15.19 4.10 11.81
C THR A 6 13.74 4.13 12.26
N TYR A 7 12.89 3.33 11.61
CA TYR A 7 11.50 3.15 11.97
C TYR A 7 11.11 1.70 11.67
N THR A 8 10.35 1.09 12.56
CA THR A 8 9.78 -0.25 12.38
C THR A 8 8.28 -0.20 12.67
N SER A 9 7.47 -0.77 11.79
CA SER A 9 6.05 -1.01 12.02
C SER A 9 5.82 -2.50 12.24
N GLY A 10 5.49 -2.86 13.48
CA GLY A 10 5.11 -4.23 13.82
C GLY A 10 3.73 -4.62 13.27
N GLU A 11 2.78 -3.67 13.31
CA GLU A 11 1.40 -3.83 12.79
C GLU A 11 1.43 -4.10 11.29
N HIS A 12 2.11 -3.23 10.54
CA HIS A 12 2.15 -3.31 9.07
C HIS A 12 3.35 -4.09 8.55
N ARG A 13 4.16 -4.69 9.43
CA ARG A 13 5.35 -5.51 9.14
C ARG A 13 6.24 -4.94 8.03
N PHE A 14 6.81 -3.76 8.28
CA PHE A 14 7.85 -3.17 7.44
C PHE A 14 8.80 -2.30 8.28
N ALA A 15 9.97 -1.97 7.74
CA ALA A 15 10.88 -1.00 8.33
C ALA A 15 11.35 0.03 7.29
N LEU A 16 11.80 1.19 7.78
CA LEU A 16 12.51 2.21 7.02
C LEU A 16 13.88 2.40 7.63
N GLY A 17 14.92 2.47 6.80
CA GLY A 17 16.28 2.61 7.31
C GLY A 17 17.27 3.13 6.28
N ILE A 18 18.53 3.12 6.69
CA ILE A 18 19.66 3.57 5.87
C ILE A 18 20.73 2.47 5.88
N GLU A 19 21.22 2.09 4.71
CA GLU A 19 22.39 1.23 4.59
C GLU A 19 23.65 2.08 4.83
N LEU A 20 24.43 1.75 5.85
CA LEU A 20 25.47 2.63 6.38
C LEU A 20 26.65 2.82 5.44
N THR A 21 26.94 1.85 4.56
CA THR A 21 28.11 1.92 3.66
C THR A 21 27.86 2.88 2.49
N SER A 22 26.70 2.75 1.85
CA SER A 22 26.30 3.47 0.65
C SER A 22 25.43 4.70 0.94
N GLN A 23 24.95 4.84 2.18
CA GLN A 23 23.99 5.86 2.59
C GLN A 23 22.66 5.79 1.82
N GLN A 24 22.34 4.62 1.26
CA GLN A 24 21.12 4.36 0.53
C GLN A 24 19.96 4.15 1.51
N CYS A 25 18.92 4.96 1.39
CA CYS A 25 17.66 4.76 2.12
C CYS A 25 16.94 3.52 1.59
N TYR A 26 16.28 2.79 2.48
CA TYR A 26 15.53 1.59 2.13
C TYR A 26 14.20 1.48 2.87
N LEU A 27 13.32 0.68 2.28
CA LEU A 27 12.18 0.05 2.91
C LEU A 27 12.43 -1.46 2.98
N SER A 28 12.23 -2.10 4.14
CA SER A 28 12.34 -3.55 4.28
C SER A 28 11.00 -4.20 4.63
N ILE A 29 10.84 -5.44 4.18
CA ILE A 29 9.72 -6.31 4.57
C ILE A 29 10.26 -7.68 5.01
N PRO A 30 9.66 -8.32 6.02
CA PRO A 30 9.99 -9.69 6.37
C PRO A 30 9.39 -10.66 5.34
N VAL A 31 10.16 -11.67 4.99
CA VAL A 31 9.76 -12.79 4.13
C VAL A 31 10.25 -14.11 4.73
N SER A 32 9.53 -15.18 4.43
CA SER A 32 9.82 -16.50 4.97
C SER A 32 9.91 -17.54 3.85
N ASN A 33 10.89 -18.43 3.92
CA ASN A 33 10.89 -19.67 3.16
C ASN A 33 10.89 -20.88 4.11
N ALA A 34 11.00 -22.10 3.58
CA ALA A 34 10.96 -23.32 4.39
C ALA A 34 12.14 -23.46 5.38
N LEU A 35 13.20 -22.66 5.25
CA LEU A 35 14.46 -22.80 5.98
C LEU A 35 14.76 -21.61 6.88
N VAL A 36 14.32 -20.40 6.52
CA VAL A 36 14.73 -19.17 7.19
C VAL A 36 13.73 -18.04 6.98
N ASP A 37 13.56 -17.23 8.03
CA ASP A 37 12.95 -15.91 7.98
C ASP A 37 14.03 -14.87 7.77
N TYR A 38 13.83 -13.97 6.83
CA TYR A 38 14.78 -12.91 6.52
C TYR A 38 14.07 -11.66 6.03
N GLU A 39 14.81 -10.58 5.83
CA GLU A 39 14.26 -9.34 5.31
C GLU A 39 14.71 -9.08 3.88
N GLU A 40 13.78 -8.66 3.04
CA GLU A 40 14.07 -8.08 1.73
C GLU A 40 14.13 -6.57 1.84
N HIS A 41 15.10 -5.95 1.17
CA HIS A 41 15.35 -4.52 1.26
C HIS A 41 15.25 -3.88 -0.11
N TYR A 42 14.43 -2.83 -0.21
CA TYR A 42 14.10 -2.13 -1.44
C TYR A 42 14.60 -0.69 -1.35
N ARG A 43 15.30 -0.23 -2.39
CA ARG A 43 15.81 1.14 -2.46
C ARG A 43 14.66 2.13 -2.52
N ILE A 44 14.77 3.19 -1.74
CA ILE A 44 13.89 4.37 -1.80
C ILE A 44 14.75 5.63 -1.87
N ASP A 45 14.22 6.68 -2.50
CA ASP A 45 14.88 7.98 -2.48
C ASP A 45 14.75 8.67 -1.11
N LYS A 46 15.59 9.69 -0.91
CA LYS A 46 15.63 10.44 0.36
C LYS A 46 14.36 11.25 0.63
N ALA A 47 13.63 11.68 -0.41
CA ALA A 47 12.42 12.47 -0.25
C ALA A 47 11.27 11.60 0.28
N ARG A 48 11.08 10.41 -0.29
CA ARG A 48 10.13 9.39 0.20
C ARG A 48 10.48 8.97 1.63
N TYR A 49 11.74 8.66 1.89
CA TYR A 49 12.20 8.31 3.23
C TYR A 49 11.85 9.39 4.27
N ALA A 50 12.17 10.65 3.99
CA ALA A 50 11.86 11.76 4.90
C ALA A 50 10.34 11.95 5.10
N ALA A 51 9.54 11.87 4.04
CA ALA A 51 8.08 11.98 4.13
C ALA A 51 7.46 10.84 4.93
N TRP A 52 7.91 9.60 4.71
CA TRP A 52 7.37 8.42 5.38
C TRP A 52 7.80 8.30 6.84
N LEU A 53 8.92 8.90 7.24
CA LEU A 53 9.23 9.05 8.67
C LEU A 53 8.24 9.97 9.41
N GLN A 54 7.65 10.95 8.71
CA GLN A 54 6.63 11.83 9.29
C GLN A 54 5.25 11.17 9.30
N ASP A 55 4.90 10.46 8.21
CA ASP A 55 3.66 9.71 8.08
C ASP A 55 3.93 8.31 7.51
N PRO A 56 4.20 7.31 8.37
CA PRO A 56 4.53 5.95 7.93
C PRO A 56 3.45 5.26 7.10
N ALA A 57 2.19 5.67 7.25
CA ALA A 57 1.09 5.13 6.45
C ALA A 57 1.28 5.41 4.95
N MET A 58 2.03 6.45 4.57
CA MET A 58 2.36 6.75 3.18
C MET A 58 3.30 5.72 2.54
N ALA A 59 3.98 4.88 3.33
CA ALA A 59 4.84 3.81 2.82
C ALA A 59 4.04 2.58 2.37
N MET A 60 2.79 2.41 2.84
CA MET A 60 1.95 1.27 2.53
C MET A 60 1.83 0.98 1.02
N PRO A 61 1.58 1.99 0.14
CA PRO A 61 1.75 1.94 -1.32
C PRO A 61 2.93 1.12 -1.85
N MET A 62 4.08 1.23 -1.20
CA MET A 62 5.27 0.49 -1.61
C MET A 62 5.34 -0.87 -0.93
N VAL A 63 5.01 -0.97 0.37
CA VAL A 63 5.04 -2.23 1.14
C VAL A 63 4.29 -3.34 0.41
N VAL A 64 3.05 -3.10 0.00
CA VAL A 64 2.25 -4.16 -0.65
C VAL A 64 2.78 -4.48 -2.05
N ARG A 65 3.27 -3.51 -2.83
CA ARG A 65 3.92 -3.79 -4.13
C ARG A 65 5.17 -4.65 -3.95
N CYS A 66 5.95 -4.41 -2.89
CA CYS A 66 7.08 -5.26 -2.52
C CYS A 66 6.63 -6.69 -2.17
N ARG A 67 5.57 -6.85 -1.36
CA ARG A 67 4.99 -8.17 -1.02
C ARG A 67 4.54 -8.95 -2.26
N ARG A 68 4.05 -8.23 -3.28
CA ARG A 68 3.63 -8.77 -4.58
C ARG A 68 4.78 -8.94 -5.58
N ARG A 69 6.02 -8.60 -5.19
CA ARG A 69 7.22 -8.68 -6.03
C ARG A 69 7.19 -7.78 -7.27
N GLU A 70 6.36 -6.75 -7.26
CA GLU A 70 6.20 -5.82 -8.38
C GLU A 70 7.36 -4.80 -8.48
N LEU A 71 8.19 -4.72 -7.44
CA LEU A 71 9.29 -3.76 -7.30
C LEU A 71 10.65 -4.45 -7.19
N ASP A 72 10.80 -5.65 -7.75
CA ASP A 72 12.05 -6.42 -7.70
C ASP A 72 13.25 -5.67 -8.29
N THR A 73 13.02 -4.75 -9.23
CA THR A 73 14.07 -3.87 -9.78
C THR A 73 14.68 -2.93 -8.73
N ALA A 74 13.97 -2.66 -7.64
CA ALA A 74 14.43 -1.86 -6.52
C ALA A 74 15.16 -2.67 -5.43
N LEU A 75 15.17 -4.02 -5.51
CA LEU A 75 15.85 -4.86 -4.52
C LEU A 75 17.33 -4.50 -4.42
N MET A 76 17.81 -4.38 -3.19
CA MET A 76 19.22 -4.14 -2.88
C MET A 76 20.06 -5.41 -2.94
N MET A 77 19.41 -6.57 -2.76
CA MET A 77 20.04 -7.88 -2.79
C MET A 77 19.21 -8.79 -3.71
N GLN A 78 19.89 -9.49 -4.62
CA GLN A 78 19.22 -10.44 -5.50
C GLN A 78 18.69 -11.62 -4.68
N PRO A 79 17.42 -12.01 -4.87
CA PRO A 79 16.85 -13.12 -4.12
C PRO A 79 17.48 -14.45 -4.57
N GLY A 80 17.65 -15.37 -3.63
CA GLY A 80 18.11 -16.72 -3.92
C GLY A 80 17.03 -17.59 -4.60
N THR A 81 17.40 -18.80 -5.01
CA THR A 81 16.51 -19.76 -5.69
C THR A 81 15.26 -20.10 -4.88
N GLN A 82 15.38 -20.17 -3.54
CA GLN A 82 14.26 -20.38 -2.62
C GLN A 82 13.86 -19.05 -1.97
N ARG A 83 13.48 -18.06 -2.78
CA ARG A 83 13.03 -16.75 -2.29
C ARG A 83 11.83 -16.92 -1.36
N GLY A 84 11.90 -16.24 -0.22
CA GLY A 84 10.81 -16.16 0.74
C GLY A 84 9.55 -15.53 0.15
N VAL A 85 8.43 -15.86 0.76
CA VAL A 85 7.13 -15.24 0.50
C VAL A 85 6.88 -14.27 1.64
N ALA A 86 6.50 -13.05 1.31
CA ALA A 86 6.02 -12.14 2.33
C ALA A 86 4.63 -12.59 2.79
N ASP A 87 4.34 -12.45 4.08
CA ASP A 87 2.96 -12.65 4.54
C ASP A 87 2.03 -11.75 3.72
N PRO A 88 0.91 -12.27 3.20
CA PRO A 88 -0.10 -11.45 2.56
C PRO A 88 -0.44 -10.30 3.48
N CYS A 89 -0.50 -9.08 2.92
CA CYS A 89 -1.01 -7.94 3.66
C CYS A 89 -2.50 -8.20 3.91
N HIS A 90 -2.84 -8.85 5.03
CA HIS A 90 -4.19 -8.76 5.55
C HIS A 90 -4.31 -7.35 6.09
N LEU A 91 -4.67 -6.42 5.19
CA LEU A 91 -4.93 -5.04 5.55
C LEU A 91 -5.99 -5.06 6.67
N ASP A 92 -5.57 -4.78 7.90
CA ASP A 92 -6.50 -4.63 9.00
C ASP A 92 -7.32 -3.34 8.82
N LEU A 93 -8.27 -3.08 9.71
CA LEU A 93 -9.14 -1.91 9.55
C LEU A 93 -8.36 -0.58 9.69
N THR A 94 -7.25 -0.55 10.43
CA THR A 94 -6.39 0.63 10.53
C THR A 94 -5.68 0.87 9.20
N GLU A 95 -5.17 -0.17 8.57
CA GLU A 95 -4.51 -0.11 7.27
C GLU A 95 -5.48 0.30 6.16
N ILE A 96 -6.67 -0.29 6.14
CA ILE A 96 -7.72 0.10 5.20
C ILE A 96 -8.14 1.56 5.41
N SER A 97 -8.22 2.01 6.67
CA SER A 97 -8.50 3.42 7.02
C SER A 97 -7.43 4.35 6.44
N ALA A 98 -6.15 3.98 6.59
CA ALA A 98 -5.02 4.73 6.06
C ALA A 98 -5.02 4.78 4.52
N VAL A 99 -5.27 3.65 3.86
CA VAL A 99 -5.38 3.58 2.40
C VAL A 99 -6.52 4.49 1.91
N MET A 100 -7.70 4.43 2.54
CA MET A 100 -8.83 5.31 2.19
C MET A 100 -8.49 6.78 2.39
N ALA A 101 -7.78 7.13 3.46
CA ALA A 101 -7.32 8.49 3.70
C ALA A 101 -6.35 8.98 2.62
N ARG A 102 -5.40 8.13 2.22
CA ARG A 102 -4.41 8.48 1.20
C ARG A 102 -5.04 8.65 -0.17
N ILE A 103 -5.96 7.76 -0.56
CA ILE A 103 -6.77 7.92 -1.77
C ILE A 103 -7.53 9.24 -1.73
N ALA A 104 -8.18 9.57 -0.62
CA ALA A 104 -8.92 10.83 -0.50
C ALA A 104 -8.02 12.06 -0.67
N ILE A 105 -6.79 12.04 -0.13
CA ILE A 105 -5.81 13.13 -0.29
C ILE A 105 -5.38 13.25 -1.75
N LEU A 106 -5.07 12.14 -2.42
CA LEU A 106 -4.65 12.14 -3.83
C LEU A 106 -5.76 12.69 -4.73
N LEU A 107 -7.01 12.28 -4.49
CA LEU A 107 -8.17 12.74 -5.24
C LEU A 107 -8.57 14.21 -4.96
N GLN A 108 -8.02 14.84 -3.93
CA GLN A 108 -8.25 16.26 -3.61
C GLN A 108 -7.31 17.23 -4.34
N ARG A 109 -6.28 16.74 -5.05
CA ARG A 109 -5.34 17.58 -5.80
C ARG A 109 -6.01 18.29 -6.99
N ASP A 110 -5.32 19.28 -7.58
CA ASP A 110 -5.86 20.09 -8.67
C ASP A 110 -6.23 19.25 -9.91
N GLY A 111 -7.44 19.48 -10.45
CA GLY A 111 -8.05 18.61 -11.46
C GLY A 111 -8.73 17.34 -10.92
N GLY A 112 -8.80 17.19 -9.60
CA GLY A 112 -9.20 15.96 -8.91
C GLY A 112 -10.71 15.68 -8.82
N TYR A 113 -11.02 14.71 -7.97
CA TYR A 113 -12.32 14.05 -7.88
C TYR A 113 -12.90 14.20 -6.45
N PRO A 114 -13.37 15.39 -6.05
CA PRO A 114 -13.74 15.69 -4.67
C PRO A 114 -14.92 14.87 -4.15
N SER A 115 -15.85 14.49 -5.03
CA SER A 115 -16.96 13.59 -4.69
C SER A 115 -16.46 12.19 -4.30
N TRP A 116 -15.44 11.70 -4.99
CA TRP A 116 -14.80 10.43 -4.67
C TRP A 116 -13.97 10.54 -3.40
N ALA A 117 -13.21 11.62 -3.22
CA ALA A 117 -12.48 11.87 -1.97
C ALA A 117 -13.42 11.83 -0.75
N ASN A 118 -14.55 12.53 -0.82
CA ASN A 118 -15.57 12.53 0.24
C ASN A 118 -16.19 11.15 0.45
N THR A 119 -16.36 10.36 -0.61
CA THR A 119 -16.84 8.97 -0.51
C THR A 119 -15.89 8.12 0.32
N PHE A 120 -14.58 8.18 0.03
CA PHE A 120 -13.56 7.44 0.80
C PHE A 120 -13.46 7.94 2.24
N LEU A 121 -13.58 9.24 2.50
CA LEU A 121 -13.64 9.77 3.86
C LEU A 121 -14.88 9.27 4.63
N GLY A 122 -16.05 9.19 3.98
CA GLY A 122 -17.27 8.64 4.58
C GLY A 122 -17.23 7.12 4.78
N TYR A 123 -16.41 6.40 4.03
CA TYR A 123 -16.12 4.98 4.29
C TYR A 123 -15.20 4.85 5.50
N ARG A 124 -14.13 5.64 5.52
CA ARG A 124 -13.18 5.69 6.64
C ARG A 124 -13.87 5.96 7.97
N SER A 125 -14.79 6.94 8.02
CA SER A 125 -15.50 7.29 9.27
C SER A 125 -16.39 6.17 9.81
N ARG A 126 -16.83 5.24 8.96
CA ARG A 126 -17.69 4.10 9.33
C ARG A 126 -16.95 2.77 9.38
N LEU A 127 -15.68 2.74 8.98
CA LEU A 127 -14.94 1.50 8.78
C LEU A 127 -14.86 0.64 10.05
N HIS A 128 -14.68 1.27 11.22
CA HIS A 128 -14.61 0.54 12.49
C HIS A 128 -15.99 0.14 13.03
N SER A 129 -17.04 0.91 12.75
CA SER A 129 -18.40 0.61 13.22
C SER A 129 -19.15 -0.37 12.32
N GLU A 130 -18.92 -0.30 11.01
CA GLU A 130 -19.64 -1.05 9.97
C GLU A 130 -18.69 -1.66 8.92
N PRO A 131 -17.65 -2.43 9.33
CA PRO A 131 -16.59 -2.87 8.41
C PRO A 131 -17.11 -3.69 7.22
N GLN A 132 -18.09 -4.57 7.46
CA GLN A 132 -18.69 -5.37 6.39
C GLN A 132 -19.48 -4.53 5.39
N GLN A 133 -20.21 -3.51 5.86
CA GLN A 133 -20.99 -2.64 4.98
C GLN A 133 -20.09 -1.73 4.16
N VAL A 134 -19.02 -1.21 4.77
CA VAL A 134 -17.99 -0.45 4.05
C VAL A 134 -17.32 -1.34 3.00
N ARG A 135 -16.98 -2.58 3.33
CA ARG A 135 -16.41 -3.56 2.40
C ARG A 135 -17.33 -3.84 1.21
N LEU A 136 -18.61 -4.10 1.47
CA LEU A 136 -19.62 -4.26 0.42
C LEU A 136 -19.78 -2.99 -0.43
N SER A 137 -19.68 -1.81 0.18
CA SER A 137 -19.78 -0.53 -0.54
C SER A 137 -18.59 -0.33 -1.47
N VAL A 138 -17.36 -0.63 -1.01
CA VAL A 138 -16.14 -0.62 -1.84
C VAL A 138 -16.29 -1.59 -3.02
N PHE A 139 -16.79 -2.80 -2.77
CA PHE A 139 -17.05 -3.78 -3.83
C PHE A 139 -18.15 -3.33 -4.82
N ALA A 140 -19.21 -2.70 -4.32
CA ALA A 140 -20.38 -2.30 -5.10
C ALA A 140 -20.24 -0.92 -5.77
N MET A 141 -19.09 -0.24 -5.62
CA MET A 141 -18.83 1.02 -6.33
C MET A 141 -19.14 0.87 -7.83
N PRO A 142 -19.80 1.85 -8.48
CA PRO A 142 -20.53 1.64 -9.74
C PRO A 142 -19.66 1.04 -10.84
N ARG A 143 -20.00 -0.19 -11.27
CA ARG A 143 -19.32 -1.00 -12.31
C ARG A 143 -17.83 -1.34 -12.06
N GLY A 144 -17.41 -1.50 -10.80
CA GLY A 144 -16.17 -2.20 -10.46
C GLY A 144 -14.87 -1.38 -10.59
N MET A 145 -14.97 -0.04 -10.54
CA MET A 145 -13.89 0.98 -10.58
C MET A 145 -13.72 1.79 -11.89
N GLY A 146 -14.56 1.59 -12.92
CA GLY A 146 -14.52 2.29 -14.22
C GLY A 146 -13.83 3.67 -14.29
N THR A 147 -14.56 4.77 -14.04
CA THR A 147 -14.03 6.14 -14.26
C THR A 147 -12.93 6.58 -13.30
N LEU A 148 -12.74 5.87 -12.18
CA LEU A 148 -11.73 6.22 -11.18
C LEU A 148 -10.43 5.44 -11.41
N SER A 149 -10.49 4.23 -11.96
CA SER A 149 -9.31 3.46 -12.40
C SER A 149 -8.63 4.03 -13.64
N ASP A 150 -9.34 4.86 -14.40
CA ASP A 150 -8.77 5.60 -15.53
C ASP A 150 -8.39 7.05 -15.14
N ALA A 151 -8.42 7.38 -13.84
CA ALA A 151 -8.14 8.73 -13.37
C ALA A 151 -6.68 9.10 -13.59
N VAL A 152 -6.43 10.32 -14.04
CA VAL A 152 -5.09 10.90 -14.10
C VAL A 152 -5.09 12.14 -13.23
N LEU A 153 -4.14 12.21 -12.28
CA LEU A 153 -3.99 13.35 -11.40
C LEU A 153 -3.13 14.41 -12.07
N TYR A 154 -3.46 15.68 -11.82
CA TYR A 154 -2.75 16.82 -12.38
C TYR A 154 -2.27 17.76 -11.26
N GLU A 155 -1.31 18.61 -11.59
CA GLU A 155 -0.90 19.76 -10.78
C GLU A 155 -0.49 20.88 -11.73
N ASN A 156 -1.12 22.05 -11.60
CA ASN A 156 -0.89 23.19 -12.50
C ASN A 156 -1.02 22.86 -14.01
N GLY A 157 -1.81 21.84 -14.37
CA GLY A 157 -2.03 21.39 -15.75
C GLY A 157 -1.07 20.29 -16.23
N ASP A 158 -0.05 19.94 -15.45
CA ASP A 158 0.88 18.85 -15.76
C ASP A 158 0.44 17.52 -15.11
N PRO A 159 0.60 16.38 -15.79
CA PRO A 159 0.22 15.08 -15.23
C PRO A 159 1.19 14.63 -14.13
N LEU A 160 0.64 14.23 -12.99
CA LEU A 160 1.38 13.66 -11.87
C LEU A 160 1.44 12.13 -11.98
N VAL A 161 2.40 11.63 -12.76
CA VAL A 161 2.56 10.19 -13.05
C VAL A 161 2.69 9.37 -11.77
N GLU A 162 3.61 9.74 -10.86
CA GLU A 162 3.83 8.96 -9.63
C GLU A 162 2.60 8.94 -8.72
N ALA A 163 1.89 10.06 -8.59
CA ALA A 163 0.70 10.14 -7.76
C ALA A 163 -0.48 9.37 -8.38
N THR A 164 -0.54 9.32 -9.72
CA THR A 164 -1.53 8.54 -10.47
C THR A 164 -1.28 7.04 -10.30
N ASP A 165 -0.03 6.61 -10.44
CA ASP A 165 0.36 5.22 -10.20
C ASP A 165 0.08 4.80 -8.75
N GLU A 166 0.36 5.69 -7.79
CA GLU A 166 0.02 5.48 -6.39
C GLU A 166 -1.49 5.29 -6.18
N LEU A 167 -2.31 6.19 -6.74
CA LEU A 167 -3.76 6.10 -6.68
C LEU A 167 -4.27 4.75 -7.21
N HIS A 168 -3.81 4.33 -8.38
CA HIS A 168 -4.23 3.07 -9.00
C HIS A 168 -3.82 1.85 -8.18
N ALA A 169 -2.61 1.85 -7.61
CA ALA A 169 -2.18 0.77 -6.71
C ALA A 169 -3.08 0.67 -5.48
N LEU A 170 -3.34 1.81 -4.81
CA LEU A 170 -4.19 1.86 -3.61
C LEU A 170 -5.63 1.43 -3.89
N LEU A 171 -6.19 1.86 -5.02
CA LEU A 171 -7.52 1.42 -5.46
C LEU A 171 -7.56 -0.08 -5.70
N GLY A 172 -6.53 -0.64 -6.35
CA GLY A 172 -6.38 -2.09 -6.55
C GLY A 172 -6.43 -2.87 -5.24
N TRP A 173 -5.82 -2.36 -4.18
CA TRP A 173 -5.84 -3.05 -2.87
C TRP A 173 -7.16 -2.94 -2.15
N LEU A 174 -7.81 -1.77 -2.19
CA LEU A 174 -9.17 -1.66 -1.65
C LEU A 174 -10.13 -2.60 -2.37
N TRP A 175 -9.94 -2.78 -3.67
CA TRP A 175 -10.72 -3.73 -4.45
C TRP A 175 -10.47 -5.18 -4.05
N GLU A 176 -9.21 -5.60 -3.89
CA GLU A 176 -8.85 -6.93 -3.40
C GLU A 176 -9.42 -7.19 -2.00
N TRP A 177 -9.31 -6.20 -1.09
CA TRP A 177 -10.01 -6.24 0.20
C TRP A 177 -11.52 -6.39 0.00
N GLY A 178 -12.16 -5.61 -0.88
CA GLY A 178 -13.58 -5.78 -1.21
C GLY A 178 -13.98 -7.22 -1.62
N ILE A 179 -13.10 -7.95 -2.32
CA ILE A 179 -13.37 -9.29 -2.86
C ILE A 179 -13.35 -10.41 -1.80
N GLU A 180 -12.49 -10.37 -0.76
CA GLU A 180 -12.32 -11.55 0.13
C GLU A 180 -13.58 -11.94 0.96
N VAL A 181 -14.69 -11.21 0.80
CA VAL A 181 -16.04 -11.61 1.28
C VAL A 181 -16.46 -13.01 0.82
N ARG A 182 -15.85 -13.56 -0.25
CA ARG A 182 -16.22 -14.89 -0.78
C ARG A 182 -15.41 -16.07 -0.24
N THR A 183 -14.21 -15.90 0.29
CA THR A 183 -13.34 -17.05 0.65
C THR A 183 -13.61 -17.62 2.03
N THR A 184 -14.24 -16.88 2.94
CA THR A 184 -14.65 -17.36 4.26
C THR A 184 -16.11 -17.84 4.34
N GLY A 185 -16.85 -17.78 3.23
CA GLY A 185 -18.29 -18.11 3.15
C GLY A 185 -18.65 -19.48 2.56
N SER A 186 -17.69 -20.39 2.34
CA SER A 186 -17.99 -21.75 1.86
C SER A 186 -17.39 -22.81 2.78
N LYS A 187 -18.07 -23.08 3.89
CA LYS A 187 -18.09 -24.43 4.46
C LYS A 187 -19.19 -25.19 3.70
N PRO A 188 -18.88 -26.22 2.89
CA PRO A 188 -19.92 -27.11 2.40
C PRO A 188 -20.50 -27.86 3.61
N LEU A 189 -21.83 -27.95 3.66
CA LEU A 189 -22.57 -28.90 4.50
C LEU A 189 -22.20 -30.34 4.12
#